data_AF-X1FMG7-F1
#
_entry.id   AF-X1FMG7-F1
#
_cell.length_a   1.000
_cell.length_b   1.000
_cell.length_c   1.000
_cell.angle_alpha   90.00
_cell.angle_beta   90.00
_cell.angle_gamma   90.00
#
_symmetry.space_group_name_H-M   'P 1'
#
loop_
_entity.id
_entity.type
_entity.pdbx_description
1 polymer ?
#
loop_
_entity_poly.entity_id
_entity_poly.type
_entity_poly.pdbx_seq_one_letter_code
_entity_poly.pdbx_strand_id
1 'polypeptide(L)'
;AFVPRMSETLGPYVPLIIVNCIIICRAETCASKNNLFVSIIDALGMGVGFTLTLCVLAGVREVLSTGAIWEIKVSPDWFVPWAAIGMPAGAFITLGLLLGLVNVISKKQK
;
A
#
# COMPACT_ATOMS: atom_id res chain seq x y z
N ALA A 1 17.38 20.53 3.68
CA ALA A 1 17.68 21.66 4.60
C ALA A 1 16.49 22.59 4.89
N PHE A 2 15.26 22.32 4.42
CA PHE A 2 14.10 23.23 4.64
C PHE A 2 12.99 22.67 5.57
N VAL A 3 13.02 21.37 5.93
CA VAL A 3 12.06 20.73 6.85
C VAL A 3 12.74 19.63 7.68
N PRO A 4 13.40 19.96 8.81
CA PRO A 4 14.15 18.98 9.61
C PRO A 4 13.24 17.89 10.20
N ARG A 5 12.06 18.25 10.71
CA ARG A 5 11.06 17.30 11.27
C ARG A 5 10.61 16.23 10.28
N MET A 6 10.33 16.60 9.03
CA MET A 6 9.91 15.62 8.01
C MET A 6 11.06 14.74 7.53
N SER A 7 12.27 15.30 7.42
CA SER A 7 13.45 14.54 6.99
C SER A 7 13.82 13.43 7.99
N GLU A 8 13.54 13.64 9.28
CA GLU A 8 13.81 12.66 10.33
C GLU A 8 12.83 11.47 10.25
N THR A 9 11.53 11.73 10.03
CA THR A 9 10.52 10.68 9.89
C THR A 9 10.63 9.92 8.56
N LEU A 10 10.99 10.61 7.46
CA LEU A 10 11.14 9.98 6.15
C LEU A 10 12.49 9.29 5.96
N GLY A 11 13.50 9.64 6.76
CA GLY A 11 14.87 9.12 6.65
C GLY A 11 14.97 7.60 6.54
N PRO A 12 14.29 6.81 7.40
CA PRO A 12 14.30 5.34 7.32
C PRO A 12 13.64 4.78 6.07
N TYR A 13 12.70 5.51 5.44
CA TYR A 13 11.98 5.05 4.26
C TYR A 13 12.77 5.27 2.97
N VAL A 14 13.73 6.21 2.95
CA VAL A 14 14.55 6.49 1.75
C VAL A 14 15.31 5.24 1.27
N PRO A 15 16.03 4.48 2.13
CA PRO A 15 16.62 3.20 1.74
C PRO A 15 15.61 2.16 1.25
N LEU A 16 14.39 2.15 1.80
CA LEU A 16 13.34 1.20 1.41
C LEU A 16 12.74 1.53 0.04
N ILE A 17 12.69 2.81 -0.32
CA ILE A 17 12.22 3.29 -1.62
C ILE A 17 13.23 2.92 -2.71
N ILE A 18 14.53 3.11 -2.48
CA ILE A 18 15.56 2.83 -3.51
C ILE A 18 15.67 1.34 -3.86
N VAL A 19 15.40 0.44 -2.91
CA VAL A 19 15.42 -1.02 -3.13
C VAL A 19 14.03 -1.58 -3.47
N ASN A 20 13.03 -0.71 -3.67
CA ASN A 20 11.69 -1.19 -3.97
C ASN A 20 11.65 -1.85 -5.37
N CYS A 21 11.27 -3.12 -5.39
CA CYS A 21 11.23 -3.93 -6.61
C CYS A 21 10.28 -3.36 -7.69
N ILE A 22 9.20 -2.66 -7.32
CA ILE A 22 8.27 -2.08 -8.29
C ILE A 22 8.93 -0.96 -9.10
N ILE A 23 9.77 -0.15 -8.44
CA ILE A 23 10.43 1.00 -9.04
C ILE A 23 11.53 0.50 -9.98
N ILE A 24 12.36 -0.44 -9.53
CA ILE A 24 13.45 -1.01 -10.34
C ILE A 24 12.88 -1.75 -11.57
N CYS A 25 11.86 -2.59 -11.38
CA CYS A 25 11.25 -3.35 -12.47
C CYS A 25 10.62 -2.45 -13.55
N ARG A 26 9.96 -1.35 -13.15
CA ARG A 26 9.39 -0.38 -14.09
C ARG A 26 10.44 0.49 -14.77
N ALA A 27 11.49 0.90 -14.05
CA ALA A 27 12.62 1.59 -14.66
C ALA A 27 13.28 0.71 -15.76
N GLU A 28 13.49 -0.58 -15.47
CA GLU A 28 14.09 -1.51 -16.43
C GLU A 28 13.16 -1.83 -17.61
N THR A 29 11.86 -2.04 -17.37
CA THR A 29 10.95 -2.51 -18.43
C THR A 29 10.36 -1.37 -19.26
N CYS A 30 9.95 -0.25 -18.62
CA CYS A 30 9.30 0.88 -19.29
C CYS A 30 10.29 1.97 -19.69
N ALA A 31 11.18 2.42 -18.79
CA ALA A 31 12.07 3.53 -19.13
C ALA A 31 13.18 3.14 -20.12
N SER A 32 13.61 1.88 -20.14
CA SER A 32 14.64 1.39 -21.08
C SER A 32 14.16 1.28 -22.52
N LYS A 33 12.86 1.08 -22.76
CA LYS A 33 12.31 0.71 -24.07
C LYS A 33 11.30 1.69 -24.66
N ASN A 34 10.86 2.71 -23.91
CA ASN A 34 9.75 3.58 -24.29
C ASN A 34 10.11 5.07 -24.25
N ASN A 35 9.36 5.87 -24.99
CA ASN A 35 9.54 7.33 -25.01
C ASN A 35 9.25 7.98 -23.65
N LEU A 36 9.93 9.09 -23.37
CA LEU A 36 9.88 9.82 -22.09
C LEU A 36 8.43 10.07 -21.61
N PHE A 37 7.56 10.53 -22.50
CA PHE A 37 6.16 10.83 -22.20
C PHE A 37 5.37 9.60 -21.73
N VAL A 38 5.59 8.43 -22.33
CA VAL A 38 4.87 7.20 -21.96
C VAL A 38 5.36 6.69 -20.61
N SER A 39 6.67 6.78 -20.35
CA SER A 39 7.28 6.40 -19.07
C SER A 39 6.81 7.26 -17.90
N ILE A 40 6.58 8.56 -18.12
CA ILE A 40 6.03 9.46 -17.08
C ILE A 40 4.59 9.07 -16.71
N ILE A 41 3.75 8.74 -17.72
CA ILE A 41 2.36 8.34 -17.49
C ILE A 41 2.30 6.98 -16.78
N ASP A 42 3.14 6.01 -17.15
CA ASP A 42 3.25 4.71 -16.47
C ASP A 42 3.69 4.89 -15.00
N ALA A 43 4.71 5.72 -14.75
CA ALA A 43 5.20 5.98 -13.40
C ALA A 43 4.14 6.64 -12.51
N LEU A 44 3.38 7.61 -13.05
CA LEU A 44 2.26 8.23 -12.32
C LEU A 44 1.14 7.23 -12.06
N GLY A 45 0.73 6.45 -13.06
CA GLY A 45 -0.31 5.43 -12.92
C GLY A 45 0.05 4.37 -11.87
N MET A 46 1.28 3.84 -11.93
CA MET A 46 1.77 2.85 -10.97
C MET A 46 1.92 3.45 -9.56
N GLY A 47 2.40 4.69 -9.45
CA GLY A 47 2.51 5.38 -8.15
C GLY A 47 1.15 5.61 -7.49
N VAL A 48 0.17 6.10 -8.25
CA VAL A 48 -1.21 6.32 -7.76
C VAL A 48 -1.87 4.98 -7.43
N GLY A 49 -1.72 3.96 -8.26
CA GLY A 49 -2.27 2.62 -7.99
C GLY A 49 -1.68 1.98 -6.74
N PHE A 50 -0.35 2.10 -6.55
CA PHE A 50 0.34 1.58 -5.38
C PHE A 50 -0.11 2.28 -4.09
N THR A 51 -0.18 3.61 -4.09
CA THR A 51 -0.65 4.39 -2.94
C THR A 51 -2.11 4.09 -2.59
N LEU A 52 -2.99 3.97 -3.59
CA LEU A 52 -4.39 3.61 -3.38
C LEU A 52 -4.53 2.20 -2.79
N THR A 53 -3.75 1.25 -3.30
CA THR A 53 -3.73 -0.13 -2.78
C THR A 53 -3.28 -0.18 -1.32
N LEU A 54 -2.20 0.53 -0.98
CA LEU A 54 -1.72 0.64 0.40
C LEU A 54 -2.73 1.33 1.31
N CYS A 55 -3.42 2.36 0.82
CA CYS A 55 -4.44 3.07 1.59
C CYS A 55 -5.63 2.16 1.94
N VAL A 56 -6.14 1.41 0.96
CA VAL A 56 -7.23 0.45 1.18
C VAL A 56 -6.78 -0.67 2.12
N LEU A 57 -5.57 -1.20 1.93
CA LEU A 57 -5.02 -2.25 2.80
C LEU A 57 -4.82 -1.75 4.24
N ALA A 58 -4.33 -0.51 4.41
CA ALA A 58 -4.18 0.12 5.71
C ALA A 58 -5.55 0.31 6.38
N GLY A 59 -6.55 0.82 5.65
CA GLY A 59 -7.90 1.01 6.18
C GLY A 59 -8.55 -0.29 6.66
N VAL A 60 -8.46 -1.36 5.86
CA VAL A 60 -8.96 -2.70 6.27
C VAL A 60 -8.20 -3.22 7.50
N ARG A 61 -6.88 -3.02 7.55
CA ARG A 61 -6.06 -3.46 8.70
C ARG A 61 -6.35 -2.66 9.95
N GLU A 62 -6.63 -1.37 9.85
CA GLU A 62 -6.97 -0.51 10.98
C GLU A 62 -8.30 -0.96 11.61
N VAL A 63 -9.33 -1.15 10.79
CA VAL A 63 -10.64 -1.68 11.22
C VAL A 63 -10.49 -3.01 11.96
N LEU A 64 -9.72 -3.94 11.40
CA LEU A 64 -9.58 -5.29 11.96
C LEU A 64 -8.63 -5.35 13.16
N SER A 65 -7.61 -4.50 13.22
CA SER A 65 -6.58 -4.54 14.26
C SER A 65 -6.94 -3.74 15.50
N THR A 66 -7.61 -2.60 15.36
CA THR A 66 -7.92 -1.68 16.48
C THR A 66 -9.42 -1.48 16.69
N GLY A 67 -10.27 -1.88 15.73
CA GLY A 67 -11.71 -1.60 15.78
C GLY A 67 -12.03 -0.10 15.56
N ALA A 68 -11.05 0.68 15.12
CA ALA A 68 -11.16 2.10 14.86
C ALA A 68 -10.77 2.43 13.42
N ILE A 69 -11.33 3.50 12.89
CA ILE A 69 -10.94 4.08 11.61
C ILE A 69 -10.49 5.50 11.91
N TRP A 70 -9.24 5.83 11.61
CA TRP A 70 -8.65 7.15 11.81
C TRP A 70 -8.81 7.63 13.26
N GLU A 71 -8.51 6.73 14.19
CA GLU A 71 -8.66 6.96 15.64
C GLU A 71 -10.10 7.19 16.13
N ILE A 72 -11.10 7.11 15.25
CA ILE A 72 -12.52 7.12 15.62
C ILE A 72 -12.95 5.67 15.90
N LYS A 73 -13.34 5.37 17.13
CA LYS A 73 -13.80 4.04 17.55
C LYS A 73 -15.16 3.74 16.91
N VAL A 74 -15.17 2.87 15.90
CA VAL A 74 -16.39 2.45 15.18
C VAL A 74 -16.91 1.11 15.69
N SER A 75 -16.08 0.33 16.40
CA SER A 75 -16.46 -0.98 16.91
C SER A 75 -17.31 -0.92 18.20
N PRO A 76 -18.33 -1.79 18.32
CA PRO A 76 -19.09 -1.96 19.56
C PRO A 76 -18.21 -2.61 20.65
N ASP A 77 -18.57 -2.43 21.94
CA ASP A 77 -17.78 -2.85 23.12
C ASP A 77 -17.42 -4.36 23.19
N TRP A 78 -18.02 -5.21 22.36
CA TRP A 78 -17.72 -6.64 22.28
C TRP A 78 -16.61 -7.01 21.28
N PHE A 79 -16.09 -6.04 20.51
CA PHE A 79 -15.04 -6.32 19.53
C PHE A 79 -13.68 -6.39 20.21
N VAL A 80 -13.14 -7.61 20.35
CA VAL A 80 -11.78 -7.83 20.83
C VAL A 80 -10.80 -7.49 19.69
N PRO A 81 -9.93 -6.48 19.84
CA PRO A 81 -8.99 -6.10 18.80
C PRO A 81 -8.08 -7.28 18.44
N TRP A 82 -8.03 -7.66 17.16
CA TRP A 82 -7.15 -8.72 16.69
C TRP A 82 -5.74 -8.17 16.43
N ALA A 83 -4.98 -8.00 17.52
CA ALA A 83 -3.59 -7.53 17.50
C ALA A 83 -2.66 -8.36 16.57
N ALA A 84 -3.04 -9.61 16.27
CA ALA A 84 -2.34 -10.45 15.30
C ALA A 84 -2.31 -9.86 13.88
N ILE A 85 -3.28 -9.02 13.51
CA ILE A 85 -3.36 -8.35 12.19
C ILE A 85 -2.42 -7.14 12.09
N GLY A 86 -2.02 -6.57 13.23
CA GLY A 86 -1.01 -5.52 13.31
C GLY A 86 0.40 -6.00 12.94
N MET A 87 0.69 -7.29 13.14
CA MET A 87 1.99 -7.89 12.82
C MET A 87 2.20 -8.08 11.30
N PRO A 88 3.47 -8.24 10.85
CA PRO A 88 3.78 -8.49 9.43
C PRO A 88 3.04 -9.71 8.86
N ALA A 89 2.86 -10.77 9.66
CA ALA A 89 2.10 -11.95 9.26
C ALA A 89 0.65 -11.63 8.88
N GLY A 90 0.00 -10.73 9.62
CA GLY A 90 -1.36 -10.28 9.34
C GLY A 90 -1.48 -9.45 8.05
N ALA A 91 -0.42 -8.72 7.69
CA ALA A 91 -0.38 -7.96 6.43
C ALA A 91 -0.42 -8.88 5.20
N PHE A 92 0.28 -10.01 5.23
CA PHE A 92 0.25 -10.99 4.13
C PHE A 92 -1.10 -11.67 3.98
N ILE A 93 -1.76 -12.02 5.09
CA ILE A 93 -3.09 -12.65 5.07
C ILE A 93 -4.13 -11.68 4.50
N THR A 94 -4.13 -10.43 4.97
CA THR A 94 -5.06 -9.39 4.49
C THR A 94 -4.82 -9.06 3.02
N LEU A 95 -3.56 -8.95 2.58
CA LEU A 95 -3.21 -8.77 1.17
C LEU A 95 -3.72 -9.95 0.31
N GLY A 96 -3.52 -11.19 0.76
CA GLY A 96 -3.98 -12.39 0.06
C GLY A 96 -5.51 -12.44 -0.10
N LEU A 97 -6.24 -12.11 0.96
CA LEU A 97 -7.71 -12.05 0.93
C LEU A 97 -8.21 -10.94 -0.02
N LEU A 98 -7.57 -9.77 0.02
CA LEU A 98 -7.93 -8.63 -0.81
C LEU A 98 -7.66 -8.92 -2.29
N LEU A 99 -6.52 -9.53 -2.62
CA LEU A 99 -6.20 -10.00 -3.97
C LEU A 99 -7.18 -11.08 -4.44
N GLY A 100 -7.59 -11.99 -3.56
CA GLY A 100 -8.61 -13.00 -3.85
C GLY A 100 -9.97 -12.36 -4.18
N LEU A 101 -10.41 -11.38 -3.39
CA LEU A 101 -11.63 -10.62 -3.65
C LEU A 101 -11.58 -9.87 -4.99
N VAL A 102 -10.48 -9.15 -5.24
CA VAL A 102 -10.28 -8.43 -6.51
C VAL A 102 -10.26 -9.41 -7.68
N ASN A 103 -9.63 -10.58 -7.54
CA ASN A 103 -9.63 -11.59 -8.58
C ASN A 103 -11.05 -12.09 -8.87
N VAL A 104 -11.85 -12.39 -7.85
CA VAL A 104 -13.26 -12.82 -8.02
C VAL A 104 -14.09 -11.74 -8.71
N ILE A 105 -13.95 -10.48 -8.28
CA ILE A 105 -14.66 -9.35 -8.89
C ILE A 105 -14.22 -9.14 -10.34
N SER A 106 -12.92 -9.23 -10.61
CA SER A 106 -12.35 -9.08 -11.95
C SER A 106 -12.67 -10.25 -12.87
N LYS A 107 -12.81 -11.47 -12.34
CA LYS A 107 -13.24 -12.65 -13.11
C LYS A 107 -14.70 -12.54 -13.55
N LYS A 108 -15.49 -11.72 -12.84
CA LYS A 108 -16.87 -11.37 -13.18
C LYS A 108 -16.96 -10.29 -14.28
N GLN A 109 -15.84 -9.67 -14.65
CA GLN A 109 -15.72 -8.63 -15.69
C GLN A 109 -15.19 -9.18 -17.02
N LYS A 110 -14.86 -10.46 -17.10
CA LYS A 110 -14.63 -11.20 -18.35
C LYS A 110 -15.84 -12.07 -18.66
#